data_AF-A0A1G0Z5H6-F1
#
_entry.id   AF-A0A1G0Z5H6-F1
#
_cell.length_a   1.000
_cell.length_b   1.000
_cell.length_c   1.000
_cell.angle_alpha   90.00
_cell.angle_beta   90.00
_cell.angle_gamma   90.00
#
_symmetry.space_group_name_H-M   'P 1'
#
loop_
_entity.id
_entity.type
_entity.pdbx_description
1 polymer ?
#
loop_
_entity_poly.entity_id
_entity_poly.type
_entity_poly.pdbx_seq_one_letter_code
_entity_poly.pdbx_strand_id
1 'polypeptide(L)'
;MKIIASLIIALSLLAISPAVIAGDAPAAAVPSRGSAVPPELLDKTFLYEITRHLYRWYLDEIDIENIMEKKGFTFKLHMLNPKLDDDDKSIYAEIFFPDLKICVTIKKADYKIEELGIEVKSKSFKITNVGRYEKDSAVPADCTDVDIDMKEMKDYLFKTRMNSEFPTPELYERIRMAFRKQFNDEFRKKLPADAFQKDWVTFVAPLSPVANEFWAFWDNGKLLVRCSSDIELTNPAVWEHDSLSFKVYDLRSQVVISLAETAGDNSFMTRDQIGRALFNCVVIGDRLMVKKGSEQEGKKGEIEKK
;
A
#
# COMPACT_ATOMS: atom_id res chain seq x y z
N MET A 1 -32.29 13.97 -39.40
CA MET A 1 -31.56 15.25 -39.49
C MET A 1 -31.80 16.01 -38.19
N LYS A 2 -30.72 16.27 -37.43
CA LYS A 2 -30.62 17.19 -36.27
C LYS A 2 -31.29 16.75 -34.95
N ILE A 3 -30.51 16.28 -33.96
CA ILE A 3 -29.78 17.02 -32.89
C ILE A 3 -30.71 17.20 -31.66
N ILE A 4 -30.54 16.39 -30.60
CA ILE A 4 -29.77 16.66 -29.36
C ILE A 4 -30.36 17.82 -28.53
N ALA A 5 -30.75 17.57 -27.28
CA ALA A 5 -30.18 18.22 -26.09
C ALA A 5 -31.08 18.01 -24.84
N SER A 6 -30.81 16.94 -24.08
CA SER A 6 -31.20 16.86 -22.68
C SER A 6 -30.06 17.41 -21.82
N LEU A 7 -30.31 18.57 -21.24
CA LEU A 7 -30.01 18.98 -19.87
C LEU A 7 -28.60 18.65 -19.29
N ILE A 8 -27.69 19.62 -19.40
CA ILE A 8 -26.45 19.74 -18.62
C ILE A 8 -26.31 21.21 -18.18
N ILE A 9 -26.10 21.38 -16.86
CA ILE A 9 -25.38 22.47 -16.17
C ILE A 9 -25.97 23.90 -16.27
N ALA A 10 -26.35 24.45 -15.10
CA ALA A 10 -25.68 25.60 -14.50
C ALA A 10 -26.54 26.19 -13.38
N LEU A 11 -26.07 26.13 -12.13
CA LEU A 11 -26.12 27.32 -11.28
C LEU A 11 -24.88 27.35 -10.38
N SER A 12 -23.96 28.17 -10.85
CA SER A 12 -22.81 28.73 -10.18
C SER A 12 -23.21 29.68 -9.06
N LEU A 13 -22.30 29.86 -8.09
CA LEU A 13 -21.79 31.12 -7.52
C LEU A 13 -21.60 31.05 -6.01
N LEU A 14 -20.34 31.03 -5.55
CA LEU A 14 -19.73 32.19 -4.91
C LEU A 14 -18.25 31.91 -4.59
N ALA A 15 -17.39 32.51 -5.41
CA ALA A 15 -16.02 32.82 -5.04
C ALA A 15 -16.05 34.08 -4.17
N ILE A 16 -15.51 34.01 -2.96
CA ILE A 16 -14.90 35.15 -2.26
C ILE A 16 -13.76 34.60 -1.38
N SER A 17 -12.51 34.82 -1.81
CA SER A 17 -11.42 35.15 -0.88
C SER A 17 -11.45 36.67 -0.69
N PRO A 18 -11.12 37.20 0.50
CA PRO A 18 -9.72 37.63 0.69
C PRO A 18 -9.17 37.54 2.13
N ALA A 19 -7.84 37.71 2.18
CA ALA A 19 -7.04 38.37 3.22
C ALA A 19 -6.76 37.66 4.56
N VAL A 20 -5.51 37.17 4.63
CA VAL A 20 -4.52 37.39 5.70
C VAL A 20 -4.96 38.32 6.83
N ILE A 21 -5.01 37.77 8.05
CA ILE A 21 -4.61 38.48 9.27
C ILE A 21 -3.62 37.58 10.02
N ALA A 22 -2.40 38.08 10.14
CA ALA A 22 -1.39 37.57 11.04
C ALA A 22 -1.85 37.75 12.50
N GLY A 23 -1.81 36.68 13.27
CA GLY A 23 -1.93 36.70 14.71
C GLY A 23 -0.84 35.82 15.30
N ASP A 24 0.23 36.46 15.75
CA ASP A 24 1.27 35.87 16.59
C ASP A 24 0.62 35.19 17.80
N ALA A 25 0.73 33.86 17.86
CA ALA A 25 0.64 33.12 19.10
C ALA A 25 1.97 32.37 19.24
N PRO A 26 2.73 32.55 20.34
CA PRO A 26 3.98 31.85 20.51
C PRO A 26 3.66 30.37 20.67
N ALA A 27 4.04 29.57 19.67
CA ALA A 27 4.11 28.14 19.81
C ALA A 27 5.14 27.86 20.90
N ALA A 28 4.67 27.58 22.11
CA ALA A 28 5.49 27.05 23.17
C ALA A 28 6.03 25.70 22.70
N ALA A 29 7.26 25.71 22.21
CA ALA A 29 8.03 24.52 21.95
C ALA A 29 8.22 23.80 23.29
N VAL A 30 7.38 22.80 23.55
CA VAL A 30 7.65 21.83 24.59
C VAL A 30 8.79 20.96 24.04
N PRO A 31 9.95 20.90 24.71
CA PRO A 31 11.04 20.04 24.26
C PRO A 31 10.58 18.59 24.30
N SER A 32 10.54 17.93 23.14
CA SER A 32 10.28 16.50 23.05
C SER A 32 11.40 15.77 23.80
N ARG A 33 11.03 15.04 24.86
CA ARG A 33 11.93 14.04 25.42
C ARG A 33 12.08 12.97 24.35
N GLY A 34 13.26 12.90 23.74
CA GLY A 34 13.59 11.92 22.71
C GLY A 34 13.29 10.51 23.20
N SER A 35 12.19 9.94 22.71
CA SER A 35 11.99 8.50 22.79
C SER A 35 13.12 7.88 21.98
N ALA A 36 13.99 7.10 22.63
CA ALA A 36 15.07 6.41 21.95
C ALA A 36 14.49 5.60 20.77
N VAL A 37 15.14 5.70 19.60
CA VAL A 37 14.70 4.96 18.41
C VAL A 37 14.79 3.46 18.72
N PRO A 38 13.69 2.69 18.53
CA PRO A 38 13.71 1.25 18.75
C PRO A 38 14.80 0.56 17.89
N PRO A 39 15.56 -0.41 18.44
CA PRO A 39 16.63 -1.08 17.69
C PRO A 39 16.15 -1.76 16.40
N GLU A 40 14.90 -2.22 16.35
CA GLU A 40 14.27 -2.80 15.15
C GLU A 40 14.23 -1.82 13.97
N LEU A 41 14.08 -0.52 14.23
CA LEU A 41 14.09 0.51 13.18
C LEU A 41 15.50 0.86 12.68
N LEU A 42 16.52 0.52 13.47
CA LEU A 42 17.92 0.66 13.10
C LEU A 42 18.47 -0.60 12.40
N ASP A 43 17.69 -1.69 12.36
CA ASP A 43 18.07 -2.91 11.67
C ASP A 43 18.05 -2.70 10.15
N LYS A 44 19.21 -2.86 9.52
CA LYS A 44 19.38 -2.80 8.07
C LYS A 44 18.46 -3.77 7.34
N THR A 45 18.23 -4.96 7.90
CA THR A 45 17.37 -5.97 7.26
C THR A 45 15.95 -5.45 7.12
N PHE A 46 15.41 -4.82 8.16
CA PHE A 46 14.09 -4.19 8.13
C PHE A 46 14.02 -3.06 7.08
N LEU A 47 15.05 -2.19 7.02
CA LEU A 47 15.13 -1.11 6.03
C LEU A 47 15.24 -1.64 4.59
N TYR A 48 15.95 -2.74 4.38
CA TYR A 48 16.01 -3.41 3.08
C TYR A 48 14.66 -4.01 2.71
N GLU A 49 13.90 -4.55 3.66
CA GLU A 49 12.55 -5.05 3.44
C GLU A 49 11.56 -3.94 3.05
N ILE A 50 11.64 -2.76 3.67
CA ILE A 50 10.88 -1.58 3.23
C ILE A 50 11.29 -1.19 1.82
N THR A 51 12.60 -1.12 1.53
CA THR A 51 13.08 -0.76 0.19
C THR A 51 12.60 -1.77 -0.86
N ARG A 52 12.60 -3.07 -0.53
CA ARG A 52 12.05 -4.13 -1.38
C ARG A 52 10.56 -3.91 -1.65
N HIS A 53 9.80 -3.57 -0.62
CA HIS A 53 8.38 -3.28 -0.74
C HIS A 53 8.13 -2.08 -1.65
N LEU A 54 8.85 -0.97 -1.43
CA LEU A 54 8.76 0.22 -2.27
C LEU A 54 9.12 -0.09 -3.72
N TYR A 55 10.22 -0.80 -3.97
CA TYR A 55 10.63 -1.21 -5.32
C TYR A 55 9.53 -2.00 -6.03
N ARG A 56 8.88 -2.95 -5.34
CA ARG A 56 7.85 -3.80 -5.94
C ARG A 56 6.59 -3.04 -6.33
N TRP A 57 6.19 -2.01 -5.58
CA TRP A 57 4.85 -1.44 -5.69
C TRP A 57 4.76 0.07 -5.92
N TYR A 58 5.76 0.85 -5.51
CA TYR A 58 5.67 2.31 -5.42
C TYR A 58 6.68 3.06 -6.28
N LEU A 59 7.93 2.58 -6.36
CA LEU A 59 8.97 3.24 -7.15
C LEU A 59 8.66 3.15 -8.65
N ASP A 60 9.17 4.10 -9.42
CA ASP A 60 9.21 4.08 -10.89
C ASP A 60 10.65 4.05 -11.42
N GLU A 61 10.81 4.00 -12.75
CA GLU A 61 12.11 3.91 -13.41
C GLU A 61 13.03 5.09 -13.05
N ILE A 62 12.46 6.30 -12.96
CA ILE A 62 13.19 7.54 -12.65
C ILE A 62 13.75 7.47 -11.22
N ASP A 63 12.95 6.99 -10.27
CA ASP A 63 13.41 6.79 -8.89
C ASP A 63 14.63 5.87 -8.83
N ILE A 64 14.61 4.77 -9.59
CA ILE A 64 15.70 3.79 -9.59
C ILE A 64 16.95 4.40 -10.22
N GLU A 65 16.82 5.03 -11.39
CA GLU A 65 17.92 5.70 -12.09
C GLU A 65 18.67 6.69 -11.19
N ASN A 66 17.93 7.47 -10.39
CA ASN A 66 18.50 8.46 -9.47
C ASN A 66 19.41 7.88 -8.38
N ILE A 67 19.26 6.59 -8.06
CA ILE A 67 20.02 5.93 -6.98
C ILE A 67 20.93 4.82 -7.48
N MET A 68 20.86 4.43 -8.76
CA MET A 68 21.60 3.28 -9.29
C MET A 68 23.13 3.42 -9.12
N GLU A 69 23.68 4.60 -9.31
CA GLU A 69 25.14 4.82 -9.28
C GLU A 69 25.68 5.21 -7.90
N LYS A 70 24.79 5.39 -6.91
CA LYS A 70 25.21 5.79 -5.57
C LYS A 70 25.93 4.64 -4.85
N LYS A 71 26.98 5.01 -4.10
CA LYS A 71 27.75 4.08 -3.26
C LYS A 71 27.12 3.91 -1.87
N GLY A 72 26.53 4.97 -1.34
CA GLY A 72 25.83 4.96 -0.06
C GLY A 72 24.41 5.48 -0.22
N PHE A 73 23.57 5.14 0.74
CA PHE A 73 22.18 5.60 0.83
C PHE A 73 21.85 5.84 2.30
N THR A 74 21.15 6.93 2.59
CA THR A 74 20.85 7.34 3.97
C THR A 74 19.35 7.31 4.20
N PHE A 75 18.92 6.52 5.17
CA PHE A 75 17.57 6.63 5.72
C PHE A 75 17.58 7.65 6.86
N LYS A 76 16.53 8.46 6.96
CA LYS A 76 16.34 9.38 8.08
C LYS A 76 15.10 8.96 8.87
N LEU A 77 15.28 8.62 10.14
CA LEU A 77 14.23 8.11 11.01
C LEU A 77 13.73 9.20 11.94
N HIS A 78 12.42 9.40 11.97
CA HIS A 78 11.78 10.38 12.85
C HIS A 78 10.70 9.68 13.67
N MET A 79 10.79 9.77 15.00
CA MET A 79 9.80 9.18 15.90
C MET A 79 8.59 10.08 16.01
N LEU A 80 7.39 9.53 15.79
CA LEU A 80 6.15 10.26 15.96
C LEU A 80 5.61 10.05 17.37
N ASN A 81 5.14 11.13 17.99
CA ASN A 81 4.47 11.10 19.29
C ASN A 81 3.02 11.58 19.12
N PRO A 82 2.16 10.83 18.41
CA PRO A 82 0.76 11.17 18.32
C PRO A 82 0.10 11.10 19.70
N LYS A 83 -1.03 11.79 19.86
CA LYS A 83 -1.86 11.65 21.05
C LYS A 83 -2.53 10.27 21.01
N LEU A 84 -2.20 9.42 21.96
CA LEU A 84 -2.74 8.07 22.13
C LEU A 84 -3.65 8.01 23.36
N ASP A 85 -4.50 6.98 23.41
CA ASP A 85 -5.28 6.65 24.60
C ASP A 85 -4.36 6.05 25.68
N ASP A 86 -4.77 6.12 26.95
CA ASP A 86 -3.90 5.80 28.10
C ASP A 86 -3.34 4.35 28.07
N ASP A 87 -4.07 3.42 27.47
CA ASP A 87 -3.68 2.01 27.32
C ASP A 87 -3.06 1.66 25.95
N ASP A 88 -2.98 2.62 25.01
CA ASP A 88 -2.36 2.42 23.71
C ASP A 88 -0.84 2.67 23.78
N LYS A 89 -0.07 1.60 23.58
CA LYS A 89 1.40 1.57 23.58
C LYS A 89 1.97 1.47 22.16
N SER A 90 1.15 1.76 21.15
CA SER A 90 1.55 1.72 19.75
C SER A 90 2.69 2.70 19.48
N ILE A 91 3.63 2.28 18.66
CA ILE A 91 4.79 3.11 18.28
C ILE A 91 4.62 3.52 16.82
N TYR A 92 4.80 4.82 16.57
CA TYR A 92 4.74 5.40 15.23
C TYR A 92 6.09 6.02 14.87
N ALA A 93 6.48 5.87 13.62
CA ALA A 93 7.67 6.50 13.09
C ALA A 93 7.52 6.82 11.60
N GLU A 94 8.34 7.73 11.13
CA GLU A 94 8.52 8.05 9.71
C GLU A 94 9.93 7.70 9.28
N ILE A 95 10.03 7.14 8.09
CA ILE A 95 11.30 6.83 7.42
C ILE A 95 11.34 7.65 6.15
N PHE A 96 12.25 8.61 6.11
CA PHE A 96 12.50 9.43 4.94
C PHE A 96 13.60 8.79 4.09
N PHE A 97 13.38 8.86 2.79
CA PHE A 97 14.27 8.45 1.72
C PHE A 97 14.62 9.72 0.91
N PRO A 98 15.58 10.56 1.37
CA PRO A 98 15.90 11.86 0.76
C PRO A 98 16.15 11.76 -0.74
N ASP A 99 16.95 10.78 -1.14
CA ASP A 99 17.33 10.57 -2.53
C ASP A 99 16.16 10.19 -3.46
N LEU A 100 15.06 9.69 -2.88
CA LEU A 100 13.85 9.27 -3.60
C LEU A 100 12.68 10.22 -3.37
N LYS A 101 12.83 11.22 -2.48
CA LYS A 101 11.74 12.12 -2.08
C LYS A 101 10.51 11.37 -1.56
N ILE A 102 10.72 10.26 -0.86
CA ILE A 102 9.67 9.39 -0.31
C ILE A 102 9.72 9.40 1.21
N CYS A 103 8.55 9.46 1.84
CA CYS A 103 8.35 9.27 3.26
C CYS A 103 7.43 8.07 3.50
N VAL A 104 7.86 7.17 4.38
CA VAL A 104 7.09 5.99 4.76
C VAL A 104 6.69 6.13 6.23
N THR A 105 5.39 6.15 6.49
CA THR A 105 4.86 6.11 7.86
C THR A 105 4.63 4.68 8.27
N ILE A 106 5.19 4.31 9.42
CA ILE A 106 5.09 2.96 9.98
C ILE A 106 4.47 2.98 11.38
N LYS A 107 3.77 1.90 11.70
CA LYS A 107 3.15 1.66 13.01
C LYS A 107 3.50 0.26 13.50
N LYS A 108 3.82 0.14 14.78
CA LYS A 108 3.78 -1.12 15.51
C LYS A 108 2.64 -1.04 16.52
N ALA A 109 1.53 -1.72 16.23
CA ALA A 109 0.34 -1.64 17.06
C ALA A 109 0.53 -2.41 18.39
N ASP A 110 0.13 -1.80 19.50
CA ASP A 110 -0.01 -2.47 20.80
C ASP A 110 -1.10 -1.72 21.59
N TYR A 111 -2.36 -2.06 21.34
CA TYR A 111 -3.51 -1.42 21.99
C TYR A 111 -4.64 -2.42 22.24
N LYS A 112 -5.61 -2.01 23.05
CA LYS A 112 -6.80 -2.80 23.36
C LYS A 112 -8.04 -2.05 22.90
N ILE A 113 -8.96 -2.75 22.23
CA ILE A 113 -10.30 -2.24 21.93
C ILE A 113 -11.20 -2.62 23.10
N GLU A 114 -11.52 -1.68 23.98
CA GLU A 114 -12.24 -1.94 25.23
C GLU A 114 -13.64 -2.52 24.99
N GLU A 115 -14.36 -1.99 24.01
CA GLU A 115 -15.75 -2.37 23.70
C GLU A 115 -15.86 -3.81 23.21
N LEU A 116 -14.77 -4.35 22.65
CA LEU A 116 -14.70 -5.70 22.11
C LEU A 116 -13.88 -6.64 22.99
N GLY A 117 -13.11 -6.11 23.94
CA GLY A 117 -12.19 -6.89 24.78
C GLY A 117 -11.03 -7.52 24.00
N ILE A 118 -10.63 -6.92 22.87
CA ILE A 118 -9.65 -7.50 21.95
C ILE A 118 -8.33 -6.74 22.04
N GLU A 119 -7.23 -7.50 22.12
CA GLU A 119 -5.88 -6.97 22.04
C GLU A 119 -5.39 -6.96 20.60
N VAL A 120 -4.98 -5.80 20.12
CA VAL A 120 -4.39 -5.60 18.79
C VAL A 120 -2.89 -5.37 18.97
N LYS A 121 -2.12 -6.43 18.72
CA LYS A 121 -0.67 -6.41 18.80
C LYS A 121 -0.01 -6.84 17.51
N SER A 122 0.86 -6.00 16.98
CA SER A 122 1.69 -6.29 15.82
C SER A 122 3.03 -6.89 16.22
N LYS A 123 3.46 -7.93 15.52
CA LYS A 123 4.78 -8.55 15.78
C LYS A 123 5.94 -7.61 15.41
N SER A 124 5.80 -6.88 14.31
CA SER A 124 6.79 -5.95 13.76
C SER A 124 6.13 -4.64 13.35
N PHE A 125 6.93 -3.66 12.97
CA PHE A 125 6.42 -2.45 12.31
C PHE A 125 5.81 -2.78 10.94
N LYS A 126 4.71 -2.10 10.61
CA LYS A 126 4.02 -2.20 9.32
C LYS A 126 3.88 -0.82 8.70
N ILE A 127 4.04 -0.76 7.38
CA ILE A 127 3.75 0.41 6.55
C ILE A 127 2.25 0.70 6.65
N THR A 128 1.95 1.92 7.03
CA THR A 128 0.58 2.47 7.08
C THR A 128 0.37 3.49 5.97
N ASN A 129 1.43 4.17 5.54
CA ASN A 129 1.36 5.15 4.46
C ASN A 129 2.70 5.25 3.72
N VAL A 130 2.62 5.51 2.42
CA VAL A 130 3.77 5.87 1.57
C VAL A 130 3.41 7.17 0.85
N GLY A 131 4.18 8.22 1.09
CA GLY A 131 3.99 9.54 0.48
C GLY A 131 5.24 10.02 -0.24
N ARG A 132 5.08 11.00 -1.13
CA ARG A 132 6.18 11.74 -1.75
C ARG A 132 6.20 13.18 -1.21
N TYR A 133 7.39 13.77 -1.08
CA TYR A 133 7.56 15.17 -0.67
C TYR A 133 8.48 15.90 -1.65
N GLU A 134 8.20 17.16 -1.95
CA GLU A 134 8.92 17.86 -3.02
C GLU A 134 10.23 18.50 -2.58
N LYS A 135 10.32 18.86 -1.29
CA LYS A 135 11.40 19.69 -0.73
C LYS A 135 12.07 19.00 0.45
N ASP A 136 13.39 19.03 0.49
CA ASP A 136 14.19 18.44 1.58
C ASP A 136 13.92 19.09 2.93
N SER A 137 13.44 20.34 2.95
CA SER A 137 12.94 21.01 4.17
C SER A 137 11.72 20.32 4.80
N ALA A 138 11.10 19.36 4.11
CA ALA A 138 10.06 18.52 4.68
C ALA A 138 10.61 17.43 5.61
N VAL A 139 11.93 17.17 5.59
CA VAL A 139 12.57 16.22 6.50
C VAL A 139 12.86 16.90 7.85
N PRO A 140 12.36 16.37 8.97
CA PRO A 140 12.61 16.92 10.30
C PRO A 140 14.10 16.96 10.66
N ALA A 141 14.52 17.99 11.41
CA ALA A 141 15.92 18.18 11.78
C ALA A 141 16.41 17.20 12.88
N ASP A 142 15.48 16.63 13.64
CA ASP A 142 15.73 15.68 14.75
C ASP A 142 15.71 14.21 14.29
N CYS A 143 15.91 13.95 13.00
CA CYS A 143 16.03 12.60 12.48
C CYS A 143 17.30 11.89 12.97
N THR A 144 17.18 10.58 13.16
CA THR A 144 18.34 9.68 13.29
C THR A 144 18.72 9.12 11.92
N ASP A 145 19.97 9.31 11.52
CA ASP A 145 20.47 8.85 10.23
C ASP A 145 20.95 7.39 10.32
N VAL A 146 20.59 6.60 9.31
CA VAL A 146 21.08 5.23 9.12
C VAL A 146 21.69 5.15 7.73
N ASP A 147 23.02 5.13 7.70
CA ASP A 147 23.77 4.98 6.46
C ASP A 147 23.94 3.50 6.10
N ILE A 148 23.63 3.17 4.85
CA ILE A 148 23.79 1.84 4.29
C ILE A 148 24.71 1.86 3.08
N ASP A 149 25.41 0.74 2.86
CA ASP A 149 26.15 0.50 1.64
C ASP A 149 25.18 0.03 0.55
N MET A 150 25.19 0.71 -0.60
CA MET A 150 24.26 0.42 -1.69
C MET A 150 24.50 -0.95 -2.32
N LYS A 151 25.74 -1.43 -2.32
CA LYS A 151 26.06 -2.76 -2.84
C LYS A 151 25.49 -3.83 -1.91
N GLU A 152 25.64 -3.67 -0.60
CA GLU A 152 25.08 -4.56 0.43
C GLU A 152 23.55 -4.67 0.28
N MET A 153 22.86 -3.54 0.18
CA MET A 153 21.40 -3.52 -0.03
C MET A 153 21.00 -4.20 -1.34
N LYS A 154 21.67 -3.89 -2.45
CA LYS A 154 21.37 -4.53 -3.76
C LYS A 154 21.59 -6.04 -3.72
N ASP A 155 22.68 -6.49 -3.10
CA ASP A 155 23.00 -7.91 -2.94
C ASP A 155 21.89 -8.61 -2.12
N TYR A 156 21.42 -7.98 -1.05
CA TYR A 156 20.29 -8.47 -0.26
C TYR A 156 18.99 -8.56 -1.07
N LEU A 157 18.62 -7.47 -1.76
CA LEU A 157 17.39 -7.40 -2.56
C LEU A 157 17.41 -8.43 -3.69
N PHE A 158 18.56 -8.63 -4.34
CA PHE A 158 18.73 -9.63 -5.39
C PHE A 158 18.61 -11.05 -4.82
N LYS A 159 19.28 -11.34 -3.69
CA LYS A 159 19.25 -12.65 -3.04
C LYS A 159 17.85 -13.03 -2.59
N THR A 160 17.10 -12.08 -2.05
CA THR A 160 15.75 -12.31 -1.48
C THR A 160 14.62 -12.04 -2.46
N ARG A 161 14.90 -11.74 -3.74
CA ARG A 161 13.89 -11.35 -4.73
C ARG A 161 12.79 -12.39 -4.93
N MET A 162 13.12 -13.67 -4.76
CA MET A 162 12.20 -14.82 -4.91
C MET A 162 11.57 -15.27 -3.59
N ASN A 163 11.95 -14.67 -2.45
CA ASN A 163 11.33 -15.02 -1.18
C ASN A 163 9.84 -14.69 -1.25
N SER A 164 9.02 -15.68 -0.91
CA SER A 164 7.58 -15.61 -0.98
C SER A 164 6.98 -16.25 0.27
N GLU A 165 6.02 -15.54 0.85
CA GLU A 165 5.11 -16.05 1.86
C GLU A 165 3.71 -15.72 1.37
N PHE A 166 2.83 -16.71 1.32
CA PHE A 166 1.48 -16.55 0.78
C PHE A 166 0.44 -16.57 1.89
N PRO A 167 -0.75 -15.97 1.65
CA PRO A 167 -1.86 -16.09 2.59
C PRO A 167 -2.17 -17.55 2.93
N THR A 168 -2.56 -17.77 4.19
CA THR A 168 -3.14 -19.06 4.58
C THR A 168 -4.49 -19.25 3.89
N PRO A 169 -5.00 -20.50 3.78
CA PRO A 169 -6.32 -20.74 3.22
C PRO A 169 -7.44 -19.93 3.87
N GLU A 170 -7.36 -19.70 5.18
CA GLU A 170 -8.33 -18.91 5.95
C GLU A 170 -8.26 -17.43 5.57
N LEU A 171 -7.05 -16.87 5.44
CA LEU A 171 -6.87 -15.49 4.98
C LEU A 171 -7.33 -15.32 3.53
N TYR A 172 -7.06 -16.29 2.65
CA TYR A 172 -7.59 -16.29 1.29
C TYR A 172 -9.11 -16.22 1.26
N GLU A 173 -9.77 -17.07 2.05
CA GLU A 173 -11.23 -17.10 2.12
C GLU A 173 -11.81 -15.77 2.64
N ARG A 174 -11.18 -15.19 3.67
CA ARG A 174 -11.54 -13.87 4.18
C ARG A 174 -11.43 -12.79 3.12
N ILE A 175 -10.28 -12.70 2.43
CA ILE A 175 -10.06 -11.73 1.36
C ILE A 175 -11.10 -11.93 0.26
N ARG A 176 -11.37 -13.18 -0.13
CA ARG A 176 -12.37 -13.53 -1.14
C ARG A 176 -13.78 -13.07 -0.74
N MET A 177 -14.19 -13.30 0.49
CA MET A 177 -15.49 -12.85 1.01
C MET A 177 -15.59 -11.33 1.06
N ALA A 178 -14.57 -10.64 1.57
CA ALA A 178 -14.53 -9.19 1.65
C ALA A 178 -14.53 -8.55 0.26
N PHE A 179 -13.74 -9.09 -0.67
CA PHE A 179 -13.72 -8.66 -2.06
C PHE A 179 -15.09 -8.83 -2.69
N ARG A 180 -15.76 -9.98 -2.54
CA ARG A 180 -17.11 -10.20 -3.08
C ARG A 180 -18.14 -9.20 -2.54
N LYS A 181 -18.02 -8.79 -1.27
CA LYS A 181 -18.91 -7.80 -0.65
C LYS A 181 -18.71 -6.41 -1.26
N GLN A 182 -17.47 -6.01 -1.56
CA GLN A 182 -17.16 -4.71 -2.15
C GLN A 182 -17.25 -4.67 -3.67
N PHE A 183 -17.01 -5.81 -4.32
CA PHE A 183 -17.09 -5.99 -5.76
C PHE A 183 -18.57 -6.05 -6.19
N ASN A 184 -19.20 -4.89 -6.12
CA ASN A 184 -20.62 -4.70 -6.34
C ASN A 184 -21.00 -4.83 -7.84
N ASP A 185 -22.31 -4.87 -8.09
CA ASP A 185 -22.85 -5.02 -9.44
C ASP A 185 -22.49 -3.83 -10.36
N GLU A 186 -22.24 -2.64 -9.81
CA GLU A 186 -21.80 -1.49 -10.62
C GLU A 186 -20.39 -1.68 -11.15
N PHE A 187 -19.47 -2.22 -10.35
CA PHE A 187 -18.14 -2.56 -10.80
C PHE A 187 -18.19 -3.70 -11.82
N ARG A 188 -19.01 -4.73 -11.59
CA ARG A 188 -19.25 -5.82 -12.55
C ARG A 188 -19.76 -5.32 -13.90
N LYS A 189 -20.67 -4.34 -13.92
CA LYS A 189 -21.22 -3.75 -15.16
C LYS A 189 -20.18 -3.03 -16.01
N LYS A 190 -19.11 -2.51 -15.40
CA LYS A 190 -18.02 -1.82 -16.11
C LYS A 190 -17.06 -2.79 -16.80
N LEU A 191 -17.12 -4.08 -16.46
CA LEU A 191 -16.21 -5.08 -16.99
C LEU A 191 -16.76 -5.74 -18.26
N PRO A 192 -15.88 -6.14 -19.19
CA PRO A 192 -16.28 -6.89 -20.37
C PRO A 192 -17.03 -8.17 -19.99
N ALA A 193 -18.20 -8.41 -20.60
CA ALA A 193 -19.02 -9.58 -20.28
C ALA A 193 -18.31 -10.92 -20.54
N ASP A 194 -17.38 -10.96 -21.50
CA ASP A 194 -16.55 -12.12 -21.82
C ASP A 194 -15.53 -12.45 -20.73
N ALA A 195 -15.17 -11.49 -19.86
CA ALA A 195 -14.25 -11.72 -18.74
C ALA A 195 -14.78 -12.77 -17.74
N PHE A 196 -16.10 -12.89 -17.64
CA PHE A 196 -16.79 -13.87 -16.78
C PHE A 196 -17.18 -15.17 -17.50
N GLN A 197 -16.94 -15.27 -18.81
CA GLN A 197 -17.27 -16.45 -19.60
C GLN A 197 -16.18 -17.53 -19.59
N LYS A 198 -15.02 -17.23 -19.00
CA LYS A 198 -13.85 -18.10 -18.89
C LYS A 198 -13.62 -18.49 -17.43
N ASP A 199 -12.79 -19.51 -17.19
CA ASP A 199 -12.32 -19.86 -15.85
C ASP A 199 -11.67 -18.65 -15.18
N TRP A 200 -12.03 -18.39 -13.93
CA TRP A 200 -11.51 -17.25 -13.19
C TRP A 200 -10.07 -17.55 -12.77
N VAL A 201 -9.10 -16.89 -13.39
CA VAL A 201 -7.68 -17.05 -13.08
C VAL A 201 -7.15 -15.80 -12.39
N THR A 202 -6.76 -15.93 -11.13
CA THR A 202 -6.14 -14.86 -10.34
C THR A 202 -4.73 -15.27 -9.93
N PHE A 203 -3.79 -14.35 -10.11
CA PHE A 203 -2.42 -14.50 -9.69
C PHE A 203 -2.18 -13.62 -8.47
N VAL A 204 -1.67 -14.20 -7.40
CA VAL A 204 -1.60 -13.58 -6.09
C VAL A 204 -0.16 -13.33 -5.71
N ALA A 205 0.21 -12.08 -5.46
CA ALA A 205 1.55 -11.74 -5.02
C ALA A 205 1.81 -12.25 -3.59
N PRO A 206 3.09 -12.52 -3.25
CA PRO A 206 3.47 -12.82 -1.87
C PRO A 206 3.17 -11.65 -0.93
N LEU A 207 2.86 -12.00 0.32
CA LEU A 207 2.72 -11.06 1.43
C LEU A 207 4.06 -10.38 1.72
N SER A 208 3.99 -9.12 2.14
CA SER A 208 5.15 -8.36 2.59
C SER A 208 5.29 -8.47 4.11
N PRO A 209 6.50 -8.72 4.65
CA PRO A 209 6.70 -8.77 6.09
C PRO A 209 6.50 -7.39 6.75
N VAL A 210 6.63 -6.31 5.98
CA VAL A 210 6.59 -4.92 6.44
C VAL A 210 5.30 -4.19 6.07
N ALA A 211 4.29 -4.84 5.48
CA ALA A 211 3.07 -4.15 5.08
C ALA A 211 1.82 -5.01 5.26
N ASN A 212 0.70 -4.38 5.62
CA ASN A 212 -0.61 -5.03 5.74
C ASN A 212 -1.41 -4.91 4.43
N GLU A 213 -0.75 -5.21 3.33
CA GLU A 213 -1.34 -5.15 2.00
C GLU A 213 -1.05 -6.41 1.19
N PHE A 214 -1.95 -6.65 0.25
CA PHE A 214 -2.03 -7.82 -0.59
C PHE A 214 -2.34 -7.38 -2.02
N TRP A 215 -1.64 -7.96 -3.00
CA TRP A 215 -1.80 -7.62 -4.40
C TRP A 215 -2.18 -8.86 -5.21
N ALA A 216 -3.13 -8.70 -6.12
CA ALA A 216 -3.57 -9.77 -7.01
C ALA A 216 -3.87 -9.25 -8.42
N PHE A 217 -3.49 -10.03 -9.42
CA PHE A 217 -3.80 -9.77 -10.82
C PHE A 217 -4.87 -10.76 -11.30
N TRP A 218 -6.00 -10.25 -11.78
CA TRP A 218 -7.03 -11.04 -12.42
C TRP A 218 -6.87 -11.02 -13.94
N ASP A 219 -6.53 -12.18 -14.51
CA ASP A 219 -6.07 -12.29 -15.90
C ASP A 219 -7.17 -12.02 -16.93
N ASN A 220 -8.38 -12.54 -16.72
CA ASN A 220 -9.47 -12.34 -17.68
C ASN A 220 -9.94 -10.89 -17.72
N GLY A 221 -10.09 -10.28 -16.55
CA GLY A 221 -10.51 -8.89 -16.42
C GLY A 221 -9.41 -7.89 -16.72
N LYS A 222 -8.15 -8.31 -16.73
CA LYS A 222 -6.97 -7.44 -16.81
C LYS A 222 -6.98 -6.38 -15.70
N LEU A 223 -7.30 -6.82 -14.48
CA LEU A 223 -7.37 -5.94 -13.31
C LEU A 223 -6.24 -6.26 -12.34
N LEU A 224 -5.65 -5.21 -11.79
CA LEU A 224 -4.78 -5.30 -10.63
C LEU A 224 -5.57 -4.84 -9.40
N VAL A 225 -5.57 -5.66 -8.35
CA VAL A 225 -6.30 -5.43 -7.12
C VAL A 225 -5.29 -5.29 -5.99
N ARG A 226 -5.36 -4.17 -5.26
CA ARG A 226 -4.68 -3.97 -3.98
C ARG A 226 -5.70 -4.06 -2.86
N CYS A 227 -5.49 -4.98 -1.94
CA CYS A 227 -6.18 -5.05 -0.66
C CYS A 227 -5.27 -4.46 0.42
N SER A 228 -5.79 -3.60 1.28
CA SER A 228 -5.08 -3.06 2.45
C SER A 228 -5.93 -3.22 3.70
N SER A 229 -5.24 -3.40 4.84
CA SER A 229 -5.84 -3.48 6.17
C SER A 229 -5.08 -2.57 7.13
N ASP A 230 -5.81 -1.95 8.04
CA ASP A 230 -5.22 -1.14 9.12
C ASP A 230 -4.67 -2.03 10.25
N ILE A 231 -5.00 -3.32 10.24
CA ILE A 231 -4.57 -4.30 11.24
C ILE A 231 -3.74 -5.41 10.57
N GLU A 232 -2.95 -6.14 11.36
CA GLU A 232 -2.07 -7.19 10.84
C GLU A 232 -2.87 -8.33 10.17
N LEU A 233 -2.71 -8.46 8.84
CA LEU A 233 -3.42 -9.45 8.01
C LEU A 233 -3.21 -10.90 8.49
N THR A 234 -2.08 -11.19 9.13
CA THR A 234 -1.71 -12.54 9.58
C THR A 234 -2.20 -12.88 10.98
N ASN A 235 -2.92 -11.97 11.66
CA ASN A 235 -3.48 -12.21 13.00
C ASN A 235 -4.99 -12.50 12.91
N PRO A 236 -5.45 -13.76 13.04
CA PRO A 236 -6.86 -14.08 12.92
C PRO A 236 -7.75 -13.50 14.02
N ALA A 237 -7.21 -13.15 15.19
CA ALA A 237 -8.00 -12.72 16.34
C ALA A 237 -8.72 -11.38 16.12
N VAL A 238 -8.24 -10.56 15.20
CA VAL A 238 -8.75 -9.21 14.93
C VAL A 238 -9.60 -9.14 13.66
N TRP A 239 -9.69 -10.26 12.93
CA TRP A 239 -10.31 -10.30 11.62
C TRP A 239 -11.79 -9.91 11.67
N GLU A 240 -12.55 -10.36 12.66
CA GLU A 240 -14.00 -10.09 12.71
C GLU A 240 -14.35 -8.59 12.82
N HIS A 241 -13.37 -7.77 13.21
CA HIS A 241 -13.55 -6.34 13.49
C HIS A 241 -12.79 -5.44 12.52
N ASP A 242 -11.98 -6.02 11.64
CA ASP A 242 -11.19 -5.31 10.66
C ASP A 242 -11.91 -5.25 9.30
N SER A 243 -11.84 -4.09 8.65
CA SER A 243 -12.34 -3.89 7.30
C SER A 243 -11.20 -3.91 6.29
N LEU A 244 -11.25 -4.85 5.35
CA LEU A 244 -10.37 -4.85 4.20
C LEU A 244 -10.82 -3.77 3.20
N SER A 245 -9.89 -2.91 2.78
CA SER A 245 -10.12 -1.91 1.73
C SER A 245 -9.55 -2.41 0.41
N PHE A 246 -10.31 -2.30 -0.68
CA PHE A 246 -9.87 -2.73 -2.01
C PHE A 246 -9.76 -1.54 -2.96
N LYS A 247 -8.61 -1.44 -3.62
CA LYS A 247 -8.38 -0.55 -4.74
C LYS A 247 -8.15 -1.38 -5.99
N VAL A 248 -8.87 -1.07 -7.07
CA VAL A 248 -8.80 -1.82 -8.33
C VAL A 248 -8.33 -0.90 -9.44
N TYR A 249 -7.36 -1.37 -10.21
CA TYR A 249 -6.82 -0.69 -11.38
C TYR A 249 -7.17 -1.50 -12.64
N ASP A 250 -7.85 -0.88 -13.58
CA ASP A 250 -8.06 -1.42 -14.92
C ASP A 250 -6.81 -1.18 -15.78
N LEU A 251 -6.08 -2.26 -16.06
CA LEU A 251 -4.81 -2.18 -16.77
C LEU A 251 -4.98 -1.79 -18.26
N ARG A 252 -6.21 -1.71 -18.76
CA ARG A 252 -6.49 -1.24 -20.14
C ARG A 252 -6.61 0.27 -20.22
N SER A 253 -7.03 0.93 -19.14
CA SER A 253 -7.40 2.35 -19.14
C SER A 253 -6.65 3.20 -18.12
N GLN A 254 -6.07 2.58 -17.08
CA GLN A 254 -5.41 3.27 -15.96
C GLN A 254 -3.89 3.08 -15.96
N VAL A 255 -3.29 2.92 -17.13
CA VAL A 255 -1.84 2.79 -17.32
C VAL A 255 -1.32 3.95 -18.14
N VAL A 256 -0.34 4.68 -17.57
CA VAL A 256 0.34 5.80 -18.22
C VAL A 256 1.82 5.47 -18.41
N ILE A 257 2.52 6.19 -19.30
CA ILE A 257 3.97 6.02 -19.44
C ILE A 257 4.66 6.71 -18.26
N SER A 258 4.19 7.91 -17.90
CA SER A 258 4.68 8.68 -16.77
C SER A 258 3.54 9.31 -15.98
N LEU A 259 3.69 9.42 -14.66
CA LEU A 259 2.76 10.17 -13.82
C LEU A 259 2.72 11.67 -14.16
N ALA A 260 3.69 12.18 -14.92
CA ALA A 260 3.63 13.55 -15.45
C ALA A 260 2.42 13.77 -16.37
N GLU A 261 1.91 12.72 -17.03
CA GLU A 261 0.70 12.79 -17.87
C GLU A 261 -0.58 13.05 -17.06
N THR A 262 -0.56 12.65 -15.78
CA THR A 262 -1.72 12.65 -14.87
C THR A 262 -1.29 13.12 -13.47
N ALA A 263 -0.59 14.24 -13.41
CA ALA A 263 0.03 14.72 -12.17
C ALA A 263 -0.99 14.84 -11.03
N GLY A 264 -0.74 14.11 -9.93
CA GLY A 264 -1.58 14.11 -8.73
C GLY A 264 -2.81 13.18 -8.79
N ASP A 265 -3.06 12.49 -9.91
CA ASP A 265 -4.14 11.52 -10.00
C ASP A 265 -3.67 10.12 -9.60
N ASN A 266 -4.04 9.72 -8.38
CA ASN A 266 -3.71 8.41 -7.83
C ASN A 266 -4.51 7.26 -8.46
N SER A 267 -5.36 7.51 -9.44
CA SER A 267 -6.09 6.46 -10.17
C SER A 267 -5.25 5.77 -11.24
N PHE A 268 -4.09 6.33 -11.61
CA PHE A 268 -3.19 5.75 -12.62
C PHE A 268 -1.97 5.09 -12.01
N MET A 269 -1.37 4.16 -12.77
CA MET A 269 -0.07 3.56 -12.49
C MET A 269 0.82 3.68 -13.73
N THR A 270 2.13 3.80 -13.55
CA THR A 270 3.05 3.80 -14.68
C THR A 270 3.19 2.41 -15.28
N ARG A 271 3.54 2.33 -16.57
CA ARG A 271 3.84 1.07 -17.26
C ARG A 271 4.87 0.24 -16.51
N ASP A 272 5.87 0.89 -15.92
CA ASP A 272 6.95 0.26 -15.19
C ASP A 272 6.49 -0.30 -13.82
N GLN A 273 5.68 0.47 -13.08
CA GLN A 273 4.99 -0.04 -11.87
C GLN A 273 4.11 -1.25 -12.18
N ILE A 274 3.34 -1.21 -13.27
CA ILE A 274 2.52 -2.35 -13.71
C ILE A 274 3.39 -3.54 -14.10
N GLY A 275 4.48 -3.33 -14.82
CA GLY A 275 5.42 -4.39 -15.18
C GLY A 275 5.95 -5.14 -13.95
N ARG A 276 6.36 -4.40 -12.91
CA ARG A 276 6.77 -5.00 -11.63
C ARG A 276 5.61 -5.66 -10.89
N ALA A 277 4.43 -5.04 -10.83
CA ALA A 277 3.27 -5.63 -10.18
C ALA A 277 2.88 -6.97 -10.82
N LEU A 278 2.87 -7.02 -12.15
CA LEU A 278 2.62 -8.25 -12.91
C LEU A 278 3.71 -9.28 -12.72
N PHE A 279 4.99 -8.89 -12.65
CA PHE A 279 6.07 -9.82 -12.31
C PHE A 279 5.85 -10.45 -10.92
N ASN A 280 5.53 -9.63 -9.92
CA ASN A 280 5.27 -10.11 -8.55
C ASN A 280 4.02 -11.00 -8.47
N CYS A 281 2.97 -10.74 -9.24
CA CYS A 281 1.77 -11.57 -9.25
C CYS A 281 1.95 -12.84 -10.10
N VAL A 282 2.39 -12.71 -11.34
CA VAL A 282 2.36 -13.79 -12.34
C VAL A 282 3.58 -14.69 -12.26
N VAL A 283 4.77 -14.13 -12.01
CA VAL A 283 6.03 -14.90 -12.01
C VAL A 283 6.36 -15.42 -10.62
N ILE A 284 6.25 -14.56 -9.59
CA ILE A 284 6.55 -14.95 -8.21
C ILE A 284 5.30 -15.51 -7.52
N GLY A 285 4.12 -15.06 -7.91
CA GLY A 285 2.90 -15.28 -7.16
C GLY A 285 2.26 -16.66 -7.31
N ASP A 286 1.24 -16.89 -6.49
CA ASP A 286 0.45 -18.11 -6.46
C ASP A 286 -0.74 -18.00 -7.43
N ARG A 287 -1.00 -19.06 -8.20
CA ARG A 287 -2.05 -19.07 -9.22
C ARG A 287 -3.30 -19.75 -8.66
N LEU A 288 -4.36 -18.97 -8.53
CA LEU A 288 -5.68 -19.43 -8.13
C LEU A 288 -6.59 -19.56 -9.35
N MET A 289 -7.26 -20.71 -9.47
CA MET A 289 -8.23 -20.96 -10.53
C MET A 289 -9.59 -21.34 -9.94
N VAL A 290 -10.66 -20.69 -10.41
CA VAL A 290 -12.04 -21.09 -10.12
C VAL A 290 -12.71 -21.45 -11.44
N LYS A 291 -13.08 -22.72 -11.60
CA LYS A 291 -13.72 -23.23 -12.82
C LYS A 291 -15.10 -22.58 -13.03
N LYS A 292 -15.43 -22.29 -14.28
CA LYS A 292 -16.77 -21.80 -14.64
C LYS A 292 -17.83 -22.83 -14.24
N GLY A 293 -18.81 -22.43 -13.43
CA GLY A 293 -19.95 -23.27 -13.03
C GLY A 293 -19.87 -23.91 -11.64
N SER A 294 -18.74 -23.82 -10.92
CA SER A 294 -18.67 -24.25 -9.52
C SER A 294 -19.40 -23.30 -8.54
N GLU A 295 -19.87 -22.15 -9.01
CA GLU A 295 -20.60 -21.17 -8.20
C GLU A 295 -22.12 -21.42 -8.10
N GLN A 296 -22.70 -22.34 -8.89
CA GLN A 296 -24.14 -22.63 -8.84
C GLN A 296 -24.52 -23.74 -7.86
N GLU A 297 -23.57 -24.54 -7.39
CA GLU A 297 -23.78 -25.47 -6.28
C GLU A 297 -23.02 -24.93 -5.07
N GLY A 298 -23.66 -24.78 -3.92
CA GLY A 298 -23.05 -24.32 -2.66
C GLY A 298 -21.98 -25.26 -2.08
N LYS A 299 -21.10 -25.84 -2.92
CA LYS A 299 -19.93 -26.60 -2.52
C LYS A 299 -18.74 -25.65 -2.45
N LYS A 300 -18.05 -25.66 -1.31
CA LYS A 300 -16.74 -25.01 -1.12
C LYS A 300 -15.87 -25.30 -2.35
N GLY A 301 -15.58 -24.27 -3.15
CA GLY A 301 -14.73 -24.42 -4.33
C GLY A 301 -13.37 -24.95 -3.90
N GLU A 302 -12.97 -26.10 -4.46
CA GLU A 302 -11.62 -26.62 -4.29
C GLU A 302 -10.64 -25.62 -4.93
N ILE A 303 -9.76 -25.06 -4.11
CA ILE A 303 -8.63 -24.25 -4.56
C ILE A 303 -7.55 -25.25 -5.02
N GLU A 304 -7.48 -25.52 -6.32
CA GLU A 304 -6.33 -26.24 -6.91
C GLU A 304 -5.10 -25.32 -6.84
N LYS A 305 -4.19 -25.57 -5.89
CA LYS A 305 -2.84 -24.97 -5.87
C LYS A 305 -1.93 -25.74 -6.83
N LYS A 306 -1.13 -25.05 -7.63
CA LYS A 306 -0.09 -25.64 -8.49
C LYS A 306 1.29 -25.26 -8.01
#